data_AF-A0A4Y3M8X4-F1
#
_entry.id   AF-A0A4Y3M8X4-F1
#
_cell.length_a   1.000
_cell.length_b   1.000
_cell.length_c   1.000
_cell.angle_alpha   90.00
_cell.angle_beta   90.00
_cell.angle_gamma   90.00
#
_symmetry.space_group_name_H-M   'P 1'
#
loop_
_entity.id
_entity.type
_entity.pdbx_description
1 polymer ?
#
loop_
_entity_poly.entity_id
_entity_poly.type
_entity_poly.pdbx_seq_one_letter_code
_entity_poly.pdbx_strand_id
1 'polypeptide(L)' 'MTDIPIGNAQSIVADAVELAGGQRALARLRGIAQCDISQAVNNGAADARNRVLNALGYAVVEVIRPLKGQNR' A
#
# COMPACT_ATOMS: atom_id res chain seq x y z
N MET A 1 -5.93 -3.01 -17.71
CA MET A 1 -5.36 -2.95 -16.35
C MET A 1 -5.80 -1.64 -15.73
N THR A 2 -6.61 -1.69 -14.68
CA THR A 2 -7.00 -0.50 -13.90
C THR A 2 -5.89 -0.23 -12.88
N ASP A 3 -4.86 0.50 -13.31
CA ASP A 3 -3.82 0.98 -12.40
C ASP A 3 -4.45 1.92 -11.38
N ILE A 4 -4.35 1.56 -10.11
CA ILE A 4 -4.82 2.38 -9.00
C ILE A 4 -3.70 3.39 -8.67
N PRO A 5 -3.96 4.71 -8.68
CA PRO A 5 -2.94 5.69 -8.34
C PRO A 5 -2.42 5.47 -6.92
N ILE A 6 -1.12 5.69 -6.69
CA ILE A 6 -0.46 5.51 -5.38
C ILE A 6 -1.13 6.35 -4.27
N GLY A 7 -1.78 7.46 -4.63
CA GLY A 7 -2.59 8.27 -3.69
C GLY A 7 -3.76 7.49 -3.06
N ASN A 8 -4.27 6.44 -3.71
CA ASN A 8 -5.32 5.58 -3.19
C ASN A 8 -4.78 4.38 -2.40
N ALA A 9 -3.46 4.18 -2.33
CA ALA A 9 -2.86 3.09 -1.57
C ALA A 9 -3.20 3.19 -0.07
N GLN A 10 -3.24 4.41 0.45
CA GLN A 10 -3.63 4.66 1.84
C GLN A 10 -5.09 4.24 2.08
N SER A 11 -6.00 4.58 1.16
CA SER A 11 -7.42 4.20 1.23
C SER A 11 -7.59 2.68 1.20
N ILE A 12 -6.86 1.98 0.32
CA ILE A 12 -6.89 0.50 0.26
C ILE A 12 -6.48 -0.11 1.60
N VAL A 13 -5.42 0.40 2.21
CA VAL A 13 -4.94 -0.10 3.50
C VAL A 13 -5.92 0.23 4.61
N ALA A 14 -6.52 1.43 4.61
CA ALA A 14 -7.52 1.84 5.59
C ALA A 14 -8.78 0.97 5.51
N ASP A 15 -9.31 0.73 4.31
CA ASP A 15 -10.43 -0.19 4.07
C ASP A 15 -10.12 -1.60 4.56
N ALA A 16 -8.93 -2.12 4.25
CA ALA A 16 -8.51 -3.44 4.70
C ALA A 16 -8.39 -3.54 6.22
N VAL A 17 -7.95 -2.46 6.88
CA VAL A 17 -7.89 -2.36 8.35
C VAL A 17 -9.31 -2.35 8.93
N GLU A 18 -10.23 -1.61 8.34
CA GLU A 18 -11.63 -1.54 8.78
C GLU A 18 -12.34 -2.90 8.62
N LEU A 19 -12.21 -3.53 7.45
CA LEU A 19 -12.75 -4.87 7.17
C LEU A 19 -12.21 -5.95 8.10
N ALA A 20 -10.94 -5.84 8.51
CA ALA A 20 -10.34 -6.77 9.46
C ALA A 20 -10.78 -6.52 10.92
N GLY A 21 -11.42 -5.39 11.23
CA GLY A 21 -11.76 -4.98 12.59
C GLY A 21 -10.59 -4.34 13.35
N GLY A 22 -9.65 -3.74 12.63
CA GLY A 22 -8.54 -2.95 13.18
C GLY A 22 -7.15 -3.46 12.80
N GLN A 23 -6.13 -2.64 13.04
CA GLN A 23 -4.74 -2.91 12.59
C GLN A 23 -4.17 -4.20 13.19
N ARG A 24 -4.50 -4.49 14.46
CA ARG A 24 -4.05 -5.70 15.15
C ARG A 24 -4.70 -6.97 14.59
N ALA A 25 -5.96 -6.87 14.17
CA ALA A 25 -6.66 -7.99 13.56
C ALA A 25 -6.12 -8.26 12.15
N LEU A 26 -5.88 -7.21 11.36
CA LEU A 26 -5.24 -7.32 10.05
C LEU A 26 -3.82 -7.90 10.15
N ALA A 27 -3.03 -7.47 11.14
CA ALA A 27 -1.69 -7.99 11.42
C ALA A 27 -1.71 -9.52 11.63
N ARG A 28 -2.67 -10.01 12.43
CA ARG A 28 -2.85 -11.46 12.66
C ARG A 28 -3.34 -12.19 11.41
N LEU A 29 -4.29 -11.59 10.68
CA LEU A 29 -4.88 -12.19 9.49
C LEU A 29 -3.86 -12.39 8.36
N ARG A 30 -2.95 -11.43 8.19
CA ARG A 30 -2.00 -11.39 7.07
C ARG A 30 -0.55 -11.70 7.47
N GLY A 31 -0.28 -11.95 8.74
CA GLY A 31 1.06 -12.25 9.24
C GLY A 31 2.04 -11.09 9.09
N ILE A 32 1.57 -9.85 9.14
CA ILE A 32 2.36 -8.63 8.95
C ILE A 32 2.50 -7.90 10.28
N ALA A 33 3.58 -7.14 10.45
CA ALA A 33 3.77 -6.34 11.65
C ALA A 33 2.75 -5.20 11.73
N GLN A 34 2.17 -4.99 12.91
CA GLN A 34 1.22 -3.89 13.13
C GLN A 34 1.88 -2.51 12.95
N CYS A 35 3.19 -2.41 13.17
CA CYS A 35 3.95 -1.19 12.87
C CYS A 35 3.98 -0.89 11.37
N ASP A 36 4.13 -1.89 10.50
CA ASP A 36 4.12 -1.71 9.04
C ASP A 36 2.73 -1.24 8.57
N ILE A 37 1.66 -1.79 9.15
CA ILE A 37 0.28 -1.34 8.88
C ILE A 37 0.08 0.11 9.33
N SER A 38 0.55 0.46 10.53
CA SER A 38 0.46 1.84 11.04
C SER A 38 1.22 2.82 10.13
N GLN A 39 2.41 2.45 9.66
CA GLN A 39 3.17 3.26 8.70
C GLN A 39 2.41 3.40 7.39
N ALA A 40 1.83 2.32 6.86
CA ALA A 40 1.07 2.36 5.62
C ALA A 40 -0.19 3.26 5.70
N VAL A 41 -0.90 3.26 6.83
CA VAL A 41 -2.08 4.12 7.07
C VAL A 41 -1.68 5.58 7.27
N ASN A 42 -0.54 5.87 7.89
CA ASN A 42 -0.08 7.24 8.14
C ASN A 42 0.77 7.83 7.00
N ASN A 43 0.71 7.23 5.81
CA ASN A 43 1.51 7.63 4.65
C ASN A 43 3.04 7.65 4.92
N GLY A 44 3.50 6.74 5.78
CA GLY A 44 4.91 6.51 6.10
C GLY A 44 5.70 5.87 4.96
N ALA A 45 6.87 5.32 5.30
CA ALA A 45 7.85 4.79 4.34
C ALA A 45 7.23 3.88 3.26
N ALA A 46 7.66 4.08 2.01
CA ALA A 46 7.17 3.34 0.85
C ALA A 46 7.36 1.82 1.03
N ASP A 47 8.48 1.39 1.62
CA ASP A 47 8.75 -0.03 1.89
C ASP A 47 7.70 -0.70 2.77
N ALA A 48 7.28 -0.04 3.85
CA ALA A 48 6.28 -0.58 4.77
C ALA A 48 4.91 -0.70 4.08
N ARG A 49 4.54 0.33 3.30
CA ARG A 49 3.32 0.33 2.50
C ARG A 49 3.31 -0.78 1.45
N ASN A 50 4.42 -0.97 0.76
CA ASN A 50 4.54 -2.00 -0.27
C ASN A 50 4.43 -3.39 0.33
N ARG A 51 5.02 -3.64 1.50
CA ARG A 51 4.83 -4.92 2.23
C ARG A 51 3.37 -5.17 2.57
N VAL A 52 2.65 -4.16 3.06
CA VAL A 52 1.23 -4.28 3.41
C VAL A 52 0.39 -4.54 2.16
N LEU A 53 0.63 -3.80 1.07
CA LEU A 53 -0.08 -3.98 -0.20
C LEU A 53 0.17 -5.37 -0.81
N ASN A 54 1.41 -5.84 -0.80
CA ASN A 54 1.76 -7.20 -1.24
C ASN A 54 1.02 -8.26 -0.42
N ALA A 55 0.95 -8.11 0.90
CA ALA A 55 0.22 -9.02 1.78
C ALA A 55 -1.31 -8.95 1.59
N LEU A 56 -1.82 -7.84 1.08
CA LEU A 56 -3.22 -7.69 0.65
C LEU A 56 -3.47 -8.25 -0.76
N GLY A 57 -2.43 -8.68 -1.48
CA GLY A 57 -2.52 -9.26 -2.83
C GLY A 57 -2.36 -8.24 -3.96
N TYR A 58 -1.95 -7.00 -3.67
CA TYR A 58 -1.65 -6.00 -4.69
C TYR A 58 -0.19 -6.08 -5.12
N ALA A 59 0.07 -6.05 -6.42
CA ALA A 59 1.40 -5.88 -6.95
C ALA A 59 1.74 -4.38 -7.01
N VAL A 60 2.79 -3.96 -6.29
CA VAL A 60 3.32 -2.60 -6.42
C VAL A 60 4.41 -2.60 -7.49
N VAL A 61 4.18 -1.86 -8.58
CA VAL A 61 5.14 -1.72 -9.68
C VAL A 61 5.65 -0.29 -9.73
N GLU A 62 6.94 -0.11 -9.47
CA GLU A 62 7.61 1.17 -9.69
C GLU A 62 7.88 1.35 -11.19
N VAL A 63 7.27 2.37 -11.80
CA VAL A 63 7.42 2.64 -13.23
C VAL A 63 8.21 3.92 -13.47
N ILE A 64 9.28 3.84 -14.27
CA ILE A 64 9.98 5.00 -14.79
C ILE A 64 9.22 5.48 -16.03
N ARG A 65 8.65 6.69 -15.96
CA ARG A 65 7.97 7.32 -17.11
C ARG A 65 8.79 8.50 -17.61
N PRO A 66 8.99 8.64 -18.94
CA PRO A 66 9.67 9.82 -19.48
C PRO A 66 8.85 11.07 -19.16
N LEU A 67 9.53 12.11 -18.69
CA LEU A 67 8.92 13.43 -18.51
C LEU A 67 8.49 13.94 -19.89
N LYS A 68 7.21 14.31 -20.00
CA LYS A 68 6.60 14.78 -21.25
C LYS A 68 7.42 15.95 -21.79
N GLY A 69 8.14 15.73 -22.91
CA GLY A 69 8.96 16.75 -23.59
C GLY A 69 10.48 16.64 -23.41
N GLN A 70 11.01 15.67 -22.66
CA GLN A 70 12.48 15.50 -22.52
C GLN A 70 13.12 14.50 -23.51
N ASN A 71 12.32 13.72 -24.23
CA ASN A 71 12.80 12.85 -25.31
C ASN A 71 12.34 13.43 -26.65
N ARG A 72 13.11 14.38 -27.19
CA ARG A 72 13.04 14.74 -28.61
C ARG A 72 14.45 14.76 -29.18
#